data_AF-A0A9P9XTT1-F1
#
_entry.id   AF-A0A9P9XTT1-F1
#
_cell.length_a   1.000
_cell.length_b   1.000
_cell.length_c   1.000
_cell.angle_alpha   90.00
_cell.angle_beta   90.00
_cell.angle_gamma   90.00
#
_symmetry.space_group_name_H-M   'P 1'
#
loop_
_entity.id
_entity.type
_entity.pdbx_description
1 polymer ?
#
loop_
_entity_poly.entity_id
_entity_poly.type
_entity_poly.pdbx_seq_one_letter_code
_entity_poly.pdbx_strand_id
1 'polypeptide(L)'
;MACLVASFGLYDVLQLPSRWLSPGSLSNPIVIHGVGTAIGAFAIKLAKASNIRPIIVTAGNSAEDIRGLLDFGQCDAIIDYRQSTKRVVADIQSAFFKAGSGPAWYGLDAATSEDGAPEYTGILIEALGTQWGLSGNRPRVATVQGGARVCGLVDGDYINVMLVHTGSYWQ
;
A
#
# COMPACT_ATOMS: atom_id res chain seq x y z
N MET A 1 -18.40 -1.13 -4.68
CA MET A 1 -17.74 -0.55 -3.49
C MET A 1 -16.22 -0.65 -3.55
N ALA A 2 -15.61 -1.80 -3.87
CA ALA A 2 -14.15 -1.95 -3.88
C ALA A 2 -13.36 -0.89 -4.69
N CYS A 3 -13.80 -0.52 -5.89
CA CYS A 3 -13.15 0.52 -6.69
C CYS A 3 -13.17 1.90 -6.03
N LEU A 4 -14.30 2.26 -5.39
CA LEU A 4 -14.44 3.53 -4.66
C LEU A 4 -13.48 3.57 -3.47
N VAL A 5 -13.42 2.48 -2.70
CA VAL A 5 -12.51 2.33 -1.55
C VAL A 5 -11.06 2.44 -1.98
N ALA A 6 -10.67 1.74 -3.06
CA ALA A 6 -9.32 1.85 -3.63
C ALA A 6 -8.99 3.27 -4.10
N SER A 7 -9.93 3.94 -4.78
CA SER A 7 -9.75 5.32 -5.26
C SER A 7 -9.59 6.30 -4.10
N PHE A 8 -10.42 6.17 -3.07
CA PHE A 8 -10.37 6.99 -1.86
C PHE A 8 -9.03 6.79 -1.14
N GLY A 9 -8.58 5.54 -0.98
CA GLY A 9 -7.29 5.21 -0.39
C GLY A 9 -6.09 5.80 -1.10
N LEU A 10 -6.06 5.68 -2.42
CA LEU A 10 -4.94 6.19 -3.20
C LEU A 10 -4.93 7.73 -3.24
N TYR A 11 -6.07 8.34 -3.55
CA TYR A 11 -6.10 9.76 -3.92
C TYR A 11 -6.45 10.70 -2.77
N ASP A 12 -7.37 10.32 -1.90
CA ASP A 12 -7.80 11.18 -0.79
C ASP A 12 -6.96 10.92 0.46
N VAL A 13 -6.74 9.64 0.76
CA VAL A 13 -6.07 9.22 1.97
C VAL A 13 -4.55 9.34 1.80
N LEU A 14 -3.96 8.68 0.79
CA LEU A 14 -2.52 8.76 0.53
C LEU A 14 -2.09 10.01 -0.25
N GLN A 15 -3.04 10.80 -0.77
CA GLN A 15 -2.79 12.03 -1.54
C GLN A 15 -1.89 11.79 -2.76
N LEU A 16 -1.98 10.61 -3.38
CA LEU A 16 -1.26 10.30 -4.62
C LEU A 16 -1.89 11.01 -5.82
N PRO A 17 -1.11 11.30 -6.88
CA PRO A 17 -1.65 11.97 -8.05
C PRO A 17 -2.72 11.11 -8.73
N SER A 18 -3.88 11.70 -8.94
CA SER A 18 -4.90 11.08 -9.79
C SER A 18 -4.59 11.36 -11.25
N ARG A 19 -4.93 10.41 -12.13
CA ARG A 19 -4.73 10.54 -13.58
C ARG A 19 -5.30 11.83 -14.19
N TRP A 20 -6.32 12.41 -13.56
CA TRP A 20 -7.15 13.47 -14.11
C TRP A 20 -6.64 14.86 -13.70
N LEU A 21 -5.99 14.97 -12.54
CA LEU A 21 -5.47 16.24 -12.00
C LEU A 21 -3.99 16.45 -12.31
N SER A 22 -3.20 15.39 -12.38
CA SER A 22 -1.81 15.47 -12.83
C SER A 22 -1.32 14.06 -13.18
N PRO A 23 -1.04 13.74 -14.45
CA PRO A 23 -0.21 12.58 -14.75
C PRO A 23 1.17 12.87 -14.17
N GLY A 24 1.45 12.29 -13.00
CA GLY A 24 2.66 12.59 -12.24
C GLY A 24 3.91 12.29 -13.09
N SER A 25 4.77 13.29 -13.23
CA SER A 25 6.14 13.13 -13.74
C SER A 25 7.08 12.51 -12.69
N LEU A 26 6.64 12.46 -11.43
CA LEU A 26 7.40 11.91 -10.31
C LEU A 26 7.03 10.44 -10.12
N SER A 27 8.04 9.58 -10.11
CA SER A 27 7.90 8.18 -9.69
C SER A 27 7.45 8.19 -8.24
N ASN A 28 6.23 7.70 -8.00
CA ASN A 28 5.65 7.53 -6.67
C ASN A 28 5.58 6.03 -6.40
N PRO A 29 6.60 5.43 -5.77
CA PRO A 29 6.59 4.02 -5.46
C PRO A 29 5.52 3.71 -4.40
N ILE A 30 4.80 2.60 -4.58
CA ILE A 30 3.77 2.16 -3.63
C ILE A 30 3.89 0.66 -3.36
N VAL A 31 3.65 0.26 -2.11
CA VAL A 31 3.42 -1.15 -1.75
C VAL A 31 1.92 -1.39 -1.53
N ILE A 32 1.36 -2.42 -2.17
CA ILE A 32 -0.04 -2.83 -1.96
C ILE A 32 -0.06 -4.23 -1.36
N HIS A 33 -0.62 -4.35 -0.16
CA HIS A 33 -0.95 -5.61 0.47
C HIS A 33 -2.39 -6.02 0.19
N GLY A 34 -2.62 -7.32 0.05
CA GLY A 34 -3.96 -7.85 -0.17
C GLY A 34 -4.46 -7.77 -1.61
N VAL A 35 -3.59 -7.97 -2.60
CA VAL A 35 -3.99 -7.84 -4.03
C VAL A 35 -4.94 -8.93 -4.53
N GLY A 36 -5.11 -10.02 -3.77
CA GLY A 36 -6.17 -10.99 -4.00
C GLY A 36 -7.57 -10.46 -3.67
N THR A 37 -7.69 -9.33 -2.95
CA THR A 37 -8.98 -8.70 -2.69
C THR A 37 -9.43 -7.84 -3.87
N ALA A 38 -10.75 -7.62 -3.98
CA ALA A 38 -11.28 -6.72 -5.01
C ALA A 38 -10.69 -5.30 -4.89
N ILE A 39 -10.44 -4.83 -3.66
CA ILE A 39 -9.86 -3.50 -3.41
C ILE A 39 -8.42 -3.45 -3.93
N GLY A 40 -7.58 -4.44 -3.57
CA GLY A 40 -6.20 -4.49 -4.03
C GLY A 40 -6.08 -4.60 -5.55
N ALA A 41 -6.92 -5.41 -6.20
CA ALA A 41 -6.94 -5.52 -7.66
C ALA A 41 -7.34 -4.20 -8.36
N PHE A 42 -8.33 -3.48 -7.82
CA PHE A 42 -8.67 -2.15 -8.34
C PHE A 42 -7.58 -1.11 -8.05
N ALA A 43 -6.92 -1.18 -6.89
CA ALA A 43 -5.83 -0.28 -6.55
C ALA A 43 -4.66 -0.40 -7.54
N ILE A 44 -4.28 -1.62 -7.96
CA ILE A 44 -3.27 -1.81 -9.02
C ILE A 44 -3.70 -1.10 -10.31
N LYS A 45 -4.95 -1.30 -10.75
CA LYS A 45 -5.46 -0.71 -12.00
C LYS A 45 -5.45 0.81 -11.96
N LEU A 46 -5.86 1.39 -10.83
CA LEU A 46 -5.86 2.83 -10.60
C LEU A 46 -4.45 3.41 -10.52
N ALA A 47 -3.54 2.73 -9.80
CA ALA A 47 -2.14 3.11 -9.71
C ALA A 47 -1.47 3.15 -11.09
N LYS A 48 -1.66 2.10 -11.90
CA LYS A 48 -1.18 2.06 -13.28
C LYS A 48 -1.76 3.18 -14.13
N ALA A 49 -3.06 3.42 -14.02
CA ALA A 49 -3.74 4.48 -14.76
C ALA A 49 -3.23 5.89 -14.37
N SER A 50 -2.81 6.07 -13.13
CA SER A 50 -2.21 7.31 -12.59
C SER A 50 -0.70 7.43 -12.80
N ASN A 51 -0.06 6.48 -13.50
CA ASN A 51 1.40 6.42 -13.63
C ASN A 51 2.16 6.34 -12.29
N ILE A 52 1.53 5.75 -11.26
CA ILE A 52 2.15 5.50 -9.96
C ILE A 52 2.98 4.23 -10.12
N ARG A 53 4.31 4.39 -10.10
CA ARG A 53 5.29 3.36 -10.40
C ARG A 53 6.55 3.59 -9.57
N PRO A 54 7.27 2.53 -9.16
CA PRO A 54 6.94 1.10 -9.31
C PRO A 54 5.82 0.63 -8.37
N ILE A 55 5.06 -0.39 -8.77
CA ILE A 55 4.03 -1.01 -7.93
C ILE A 55 4.57 -2.32 -7.37
N ILE A 56 4.82 -2.35 -6.06
CA ILE A 56 5.20 -3.56 -5.35
C ILE A 56 3.95 -4.12 -4.70
N VAL A 57 3.69 -5.40 -4.91
CA VAL A 57 2.53 -6.06 -4.32
C VAL A 57 2.94 -7.25 -3.49
N THR A 58 2.15 -7.53 -2.46
CA THR A 58 2.28 -8.77 -1.70
C THR A 58 1.08 -9.68 -1.96
N ALA A 59 1.35 -10.92 -2.34
CA ALA A 59 0.33 -11.89 -2.74
C ALA A 59 0.72 -13.31 -2.28
N GLY A 60 -0.29 -14.10 -1.90
CA GLY A 60 -0.12 -15.53 -1.60
C GLY A 60 -0.55 -16.36 -2.81
N ASN A 61 -1.63 -17.13 -2.67
CA ASN A 61 -2.17 -17.97 -3.75
C ASN A 61 -2.64 -17.18 -4.99
N SER A 62 -3.07 -15.92 -4.82
CA SER A 62 -3.54 -15.08 -5.92
C SER A 62 -2.42 -14.47 -6.78
N ALA A 63 -1.15 -14.84 -6.55
CA ALA A 63 -0.02 -14.29 -7.28
C ALA A 63 -0.11 -14.52 -8.81
N GLU A 64 -0.60 -15.69 -9.23
CA GLU A 64 -0.79 -16.03 -10.64
C GLU A 64 -1.88 -15.17 -11.29
N ASP A 65 -3.02 -15.00 -10.60
CA ASP A 65 -4.16 -14.24 -11.11
C ASP A 65 -3.84 -12.75 -11.31
N ILE A 66 -3.03 -12.17 -10.42
CA ILE A 66 -2.68 -10.74 -10.50
C ILE A 66 -1.49 -10.47 -11.42
N ARG A 67 -0.75 -11.51 -11.83
CA ARG A 67 0.46 -11.37 -12.64
C ARG A 67 0.21 -10.60 -13.93
N GLY A 68 -0.95 -10.82 -14.56
CA GLY A 68 -1.37 -10.09 -15.77
C GLY A 68 -1.73 -8.61 -15.54
N LEU A 69 -1.94 -8.19 -14.30
CA LEU A 69 -2.20 -6.79 -13.96
C LEU A 69 -0.90 -6.00 -13.78
N LEU A 70 0.23 -6.65 -13.51
CA LEU A 70 1.51 -6.00 -13.31
C LEU A 70 2.32 -5.90 -14.60
N ASP A 71 3.27 -4.97 -14.60
CA ASP A 71 4.23 -4.79 -15.68
C ASP A 71 5.65 -4.81 -15.11
N PHE A 72 6.27 -5.98 -15.17
CA PHE A 72 7.63 -6.23 -14.69
C PHE A 72 8.68 -5.44 -15.49
N GLY A 73 8.36 -4.98 -16.70
CA GLY A 73 9.24 -4.16 -17.53
C GLY A 73 9.44 -2.76 -16.97
N GLN A 74 8.47 -2.23 -16.23
CA GLN A 74 8.63 -0.99 -15.46
C GLN A 74 8.70 -1.28 -13.95
N CYS A 75 9.47 -2.31 -13.59
CA CYS A 75 9.92 -2.61 -12.24
C CYS A 75 8.82 -2.93 -11.21
N ASP A 76 7.63 -3.39 -11.65
CA ASP A 76 6.65 -3.94 -10.71
C ASP A 76 7.15 -5.28 -10.14
N ALA A 77 6.79 -5.59 -8.89
CA ALA A 77 7.24 -6.80 -8.22
C ALA A 77 6.11 -7.47 -7.41
N ILE A 78 6.17 -8.80 -7.32
CA ILE A 78 5.31 -9.60 -6.46
C ILE A 78 6.16 -10.21 -5.35
N ILE A 79 5.70 -10.10 -4.11
CA ILE A 79 6.36 -10.65 -2.93
C ILE A 79 5.41 -11.63 -2.26
N ASP A 80 5.88 -12.84 -2.00
CA ASP A 80 5.09 -13.81 -1.22
C ASP A 80 5.07 -13.38 0.24
N TYR A 81 3.88 -13.19 0.80
CA TYR A 81 3.74 -12.77 2.18
C TYR A 81 3.80 -13.92 3.19
N ARG A 82 3.66 -15.17 2.74
CA ARG A 82 3.57 -16.36 3.61
C ARG A 82 4.91 -16.77 4.21
N GLN A 83 5.97 -16.09 3.82
CA GLN A 83 7.30 -16.20 4.42
C GLN A 83 7.38 -15.40 5.73
N SER A 84 8.53 -15.45 6.42
CA SER A 84 8.70 -14.72 7.67
C SER A 84 8.62 -13.19 7.46
N THR A 85 8.09 -12.48 8.44
CA THR A 85 7.95 -11.00 8.41
C THR A 85 9.23 -10.28 8.00
N LYS A 86 10.36 -10.66 8.61
CA LYS A 86 11.69 -10.09 8.29
C LYS A 86 12.05 -10.27 6.82
N ARG A 87 11.67 -11.40 6.22
CA ARG A 87 11.94 -11.68 4.80
C ARG A 87 11.04 -10.86 3.90
N VAL A 88 9.76 -10.68 4.25
CA VAL A 88 8.83 -9.79 3.53
C VAL A 88 9.36 -8.36 3.53
N VAL A 89 9.77 -7.84 4.69
CA VAL A 89 10.39 -6.51 4.82
C VAL A 89 11.61 -6.37 3.90
N ALA A 90 12.54 -7.31 3.98
CA ALA A 90 13.77 -7.28 3.18
C ALA A 90 13.48 -7.38 1.66
N ASP A 91 12.52 -8.21 1.25
CA ASP A 91 12.16 -8.36 -0.16
C ASP A 91 11.48 -7.09 -0.70
N ILE A 92 10.65 -6.40 0.09
CA ILE A 92 10.04 -5.11 -0.27
C ILE A 92 11.15 -4.08 -0.52
N GLN A 93 12.09 -3.98 0.39
CA GLN A 93 13.22 -3.04 0.29
C GLN A 93 14.12 -3.35 -0.90
N SER A 94 14.41 -4.63 -1.13
CA SER A 94 15.20 -5.09 -2.28
C SER A 94 14.51 -4.76 -3.60
N ALA A 95 13.20 -4.90 -3.69
CA ALA A 95 12.44 -4.58 -4.88
C ALA A 95 12.47 -3.06 -5.20
N PHE A 96 12.34 -2.19 -4.18
CA PHE A 96 12.52 -0.75 -4.40
C PHE A 96 13.94 -0.37 -4.82
N PHE A 97 14.95 -1.01 -4.22
CA PHE A 97 16.34 -0.80 -4.58
C PHE A 97 16.61 -1.20 -6.04
N LYS A 98 16.12 -2.36 -6.48
CA LYS A 98 16.22 -2.84 -7.86
C LYS A 98 15.51 -1.92 -8.85
N ALA A 99 14.39 -1.34 -8.46
CA ALA A 99 13.65 -0.39 -9.30
C ALA A 99 14.35 0.96 -9.44
N GLY A 100 15.35 1.27 -8.59
CA GLY A 100 16.03 2.56 -8.59
C GLY A 100 15.14 3.73 -8.17
N SER A 101 14.01 3.46 -7.51
CA SER A 101 12.97 4.45 -7.19
C SER A 101 12.84 4.70 -5.68
N GLY A 102 13.80 4.27 -4.87
CA GLY A 102 13.77 4.44 -3.41
C GLY A 102 14.17 5.85 -2.95
N PRO A 103 13.73 6.28 -1.75
CA PRO A 103 12.84 5.56 -0.82
C PRO A 103 11.34 5.68 -1.19
N ALA A 104 10.57 4.66 -0.83
CA ALA A 104 9.13 4.63 -0.96
C ALA A 104 8.43 5.14 0.29
N TRP A 105 7.32 5.86 0.10
CA TRP A 105 6.62 6.53 1.20
C TRP A 105 5.18 6.06 1.39
N TYR A 106 4.67 5.22 0.48
CA TYR A 106 3.24 4.93 0.42
C TYR A 106 3.00 3.42 0.49
N GLY A 107 2.09 3.03 1.39
CA GLY A 107 1.58 1.67 1.52
C GLY A 107 0.05 1.66 1.51
N LEU A 108 -0.54 0.62 0.94
CA LEU A 108 -1.97 0.36 1.01
C LEU A 108 -2.19 -1.08 1.48
N ASP A 109 -2.84 -1.25 2.62
CA ASP A 109 -3.30 -2.52 3.13
C ASP A 109 -4.79 -2.72 2.79
N ALA A 110 -5.04 -3.59 1.83
CA ALA A 110 -6.37 -3.89 1.30
C ALA A 110 -6.95 -5.24 1.76
N ALA A 111 -6.31 -5.92 2.72
CA ALA A 111 -6.76 -7.20 3.23
C ALA A 111 -7.01 -7.19 4.74
N THR A 112 -6.19 -6.49 5.52
CA THR A 112 -6.37 -6.41 6.97
C THR A 112 -7.58 -5.56 7.30
N SER A 113 -8.48 -6.05 8.14
CA SER A 113 -9.67 -5.33 8.59
C SER A 113 -9.54 -4.70 9.97
N GLU A 114 -8.47 -5.02 10.69
CA GLU A 114 -8.16 -4.55 12.04
C GLU A 114 -7.23 -3.35 12.02
N ASP A 115 -7.54 -2.33 12.81
CA ASP A 115 -6.72 -1.13 12.94
C ASP A 115 -5.40 -1.44 13.67
N GLY A 116 -4.28 -0.99 13.09
CA GLY A 116 -2.96 -1.11 13.69
C GLY A 116 -2.50 -2.55 13.90
N ALA A 117 -3.05 -3.51 13.13
CA ALA A 117 -2.67 -4.91 13.27
C ALA A 117 -1.14 -5.05 13.13
N PRO A 118 -0.48 -5.78 14.07
CA PRO A 118 0.98 -5.98 14.03
C PRO A 118 1.43 -6.77 12.80
N GLU A 119 0.48 -7.34 12.06
CA GLU A 119 0.66 -7.93 10.74
C GLU A 119 0.91 -6.85 9.67
N TYR A 120 0.30 -6.97 8.49
CA TYR A 120 0.74 -6.26 7.29
C TYR A 120 0.77 -4.75 7.38
N THR A 121 -0.08 -4.13 8.20
CA THR A 121 0.04 -2.69 8.49
C THR A 121 1.37 -2.39 9.20
N GLY A 122 1.74 -3.14 10.24
CA GLY A 122 3.04 -3.06 10.90
C GLY A 122 4.22 -3.39 9.97
N ILE A 123 4.09 -4.44 9.16
CA ILE A 123 5.12 -4.85 8.17
C ILE A 123 5.37 -3.76 7.14
N LEU A 124 4.32 -3.12 6.64
CA LEU A 124 4.44 -2.02 5.68
C LEU A 124 5.09 -0.79 6.34
N ILE A 125 4.68 -0.45 7.57
CA ILE A 125 5.30 0.66 8.31
C ILE A 125 6.80 0.38 8.54
N GLU A 126 7.16 -0.84 8.96
CA GLU A 126 8.55 -1.25 9.15
C GLU A 126 9.33 -1.22 7.83
N ALA A 127 8.79 -1.82 6.77
CA ALA A 127 9.44 -1.91 5.47
C ALA A 127 9.67 -0.55 4.82
N LEU A 128 8.75 0.40 5.00
CA LEU A 128 8.88 1.76 4.50
C LEU A 128 9.70 2.66 5.45
N GLY A 129 9.65 2.42 6.76
CA GLY A 129 10.32 3.22 7.79
C GLY A 129 11.78 2.86 8.04
N THR A 130 12.25 1.71 7.57
CA THR A 130 13.65 1.25 7.75
C THR A 130 14.46 1.24 6.45
N GLN A 131 13.97 1.90 5.39
CA GLN A 131 14.64 1.96 4.10
C GLN A 131 15.89 2.83 4.14
N TRP A 132 16.83 2.54 3.24
CA TRP A 132 17.96 3.42 3.01
C TRP A 132 17.52 4.70 2.27
N GLY A 133 18.03 5.86 2.68
CA GLY A 133 17.79 7.14 1.99
C GLY A 133 16.56 7.95 2.44
N LEU A 134 15.96 7.62 3.59
CA LEU A 134 14.81 8.37 4.12
C LEU A 134 15.19 9.83 4.42
N SER A 135 14.54 10.78 3.74
CA SER A 135 14.91 12.20 3.72
C SER A 135 14.07 13.12 4.62
N GLY A 136 13.59 12.64 5.78
CA GLY A 136 12.74 13.48 6.66
C GLY A 136 11.24 13.20 6.57
N ASN A 137 10.78 12.59 5.47
CA ASN A 137 9.36 12.27 5.29
C ASN A 137 8.96 11.07 6.14
N ARG A 138 7.67 11.01 6.52
CA ARG A 138 7.11 9.86 7.23
C ARG A 138 6.39 8.95 6.24
N PRO A 139 6.64 7.64 6.26
CA PRO A 139 5.88 6.72 5.43
C PRO A 139 4.41 6.73 5.88
N ARG A 140 3.51 6.64 4.91
CA ARG A 140 2.06 6.66 5.09
C ARG A 140 1.51 5.32 4.62
N VAL A 141 0.85 4.60 5.50
CA VAL A 141 0.17 3.34 5.19
C VAL A 141 -1.31 3.55 5.38
N ALA A 142 -2.10 3.36 4.33
CA ALA A 142 -3.55 3.39 4.39
C ALA A 142 -4.06 1.96 4.59
N THR A 143 -4.91 1.72 5.57
CA THR A 143 -5.50 0.40 5.85
C THR A 143 -7.02 0.46 5.69
N VAL A 144 -7.59 -0.50 4.96
CA VAL A 144 -9.04 -0.66 4.83
C VAL A 144 -9.60 -1.12 6.17
N GLN A 145 -10.59 -0.41 6.72
CA GLN A 145 -11.19 -0.83 7.98
C GLN A 145 -12.43 -1.68 7.71
N GLY A 146 -12.29 -3.00 7.86
CA GLY A 146 -13.38 -3.95 7.75
C GLY A 146 -14.10 -4.09 9.09
N GLY A 147 -14.92 -3.10 9.46
CA GLY A 147 -15.75 -3.18 10.66
C GLY A 147 -14.99 -2.90 11.94
N ALA A 148 -14.53 -1.66 12.10
CA ALA A 148 -14.22 -1.13 13.42
C ALA A 148 -15.38 -1.47 14.36
N ARG A 149 -15.17 -2.33 15.35
CA ARG A 149 -16.02 -2.32 16.53
C ARG A 149 -15.76 -1.01 17.24
N VAL A 150 -16.47 0.04 16.85
CA VAL A 150 -16.68 1.18 17.73
C VAL A 150 -17.55 0.63 18.86
N CYS A 151 -16.93 0.14 19.92
CA CYS A 151 -17.64 -0.16 21.17
C CYS A 151 -17.77 1.16 21.93
N GLY A 152 -18.75 1.96 21.55
CA GLY A 152 -19.07 3.27 22.10
C GLY A 152 -20.39 3.77 21.50
N LEU A 153 -21.12 4.62 22.24
CA LEU A 153 -22.38 5.22 21.80
C LEU A 153 -22.23 5.81 20.39
N VAL A 154 -22.98 5.24 19.45
CA VAL A 154 -23.02 5.70 18.06
C VAL A 154 -23.93 6.92 18.00
N ASP A 155 -23.37 8.08 18.31
CA ASP A 155 -23.92 9.37 17.91
C ASP A 155 -23.31 9.74 16.55
N GLY A 156 -24.06 9.42 15.48
CA GLY A 156 -24.14 10.23 14.27
C GLY A 156 -22.98 10.32 13.27
N ASP A 157 -21.69 10.31 13.65
CA ASP A 157 -20.79 11.17 12.85
C ASP A 157 -19.87 10.57 11.78
N TYR A 158 -19.24 9.38 11.86
CA TYR A 158 -18.42 8.89 10.71
C TYR A 158 -18.29 7.36 10.63
N ILE A 159 -18.47 6.79 9.43
CA ILE A 159 -17.96 5.46 9.07
C ILE A 159 -16.56 5.65 8.49
N ASN A 160 -15.51 5.38 9.28
CA ASN A 160 -14.14 5.39 8.77
C ASN A 160 -13.94 4.17 7.87
N VAL A 161 -13.88 4.39 6.56
CA VAL A 161 -13.63 3.34 5.56
C VAL A 161 -12.13 3.00 5.47
N MET A 162 -11.27 3.95 5.84
CA MET A 162 -9.81 3.81 5.87
C MET A 162 -9.17 4.63 6.98
N LEU A 163 -8.06 4.13 7.52
CA LEU A 163 -7.19 4.82 8.45
C LEU A 163 -5.79 4.97 7.85
N VAL A 164 -5.10 6.08 8.18
CA VAL A 164 -3.69 6.28 7.79
C VAL A 164 -2.80 6.17 9.01
N HIS A 165 -1.87 5.24 8.96
CA HIS A 165 -0.77 5.18 9.90
C HIS A 165 0.43 5.91 9.31
N THR A 166 0.89 6.93 10.02
CA THR A 166 2.17 7.58 9.73
C THR A 166 3.25 6.89 10.55
N GLY A 167 4.31 6.39 9.89
CA GLY A 167 5.42 5.76 10.59
C GLY A 167 6.17 6.72 11.53
N SER A 168 6.69 6.17 12.62
CA SER A 168 7.60 6.83 13.56
C SER A 168 9.06 6.49 13.24
N TYR A 169 9.98 7.42 13.49
CA TYR A 169 11.42 7.13 13.45
C TYR A 169 11.77 6.07 14.49
N TRP A 170 12.47 5.01 14.09
CA TRP A 170 13.30 4.24 15.01
C TRP A 170 14.71 4.83 14.92
N GLN A 171 15.09 5.62 15.94
CA GLN A 171 16.50 5.99 16.19
C GLN A 171 17.26 4.80 16.75
#